data_AF-A0A098BZ22-F1
#
_entry.id   AF-A0A098BZ22-F1
#
_cell.length_a   1.000
_cell.length_b   1.000
_cell.length_c   1.000
_cell.angle_alpha   90.00
_cell.angle_beta   90.00
_cell.angle_gamma   90.00
#
_symmetry.space_group_name_H-M   'P 1'
#
loop_
_entity.id
_entity.type
_entity.pdbx_description
1 polymer ?
#
loop_
_entity_poly.entity_id
_entity_poly.type
_entity_poly.pdbx_seq_one_letter_code
_entity_poly.pdbx_strand_id
1 'polypeptide(L)'
;MYVKNLSEYENQFEEVYLTHFSRMKRFAQQYVIQEEDAENIVQDIFFDIWENRLDFSSFTNLNGYLLSVLRNRCIDFLRKRTVEQKVINNIHEEQNRELKLKLESLIALDNNILSENEITDIVQNAIEQLPERCRQILILNKFEGKKQRTIANELNISIHTVESQMAIAYKKLNEILKDHLFIFVFIFI
;
A
#
# COMPACT_ATOMS: atom_id res chain seq x y z
N MET A 1 -12.54 34.63 1.25
CA MET A 1 -11.42 33.81 0.78
C MET A 1 -11.23 32.73 1.82
N TYR A 2 -11.50 31.48 1.43
CA TYR A 2 -11.86 30.36 2.31
C TYR A 2 -10.71 29.98 3.25
N VAL A 3 -10.91 30.20 4.55
CA VAL A 3 -10.24 29.39 5.58
C VAL A 3 -10.85 27.99 5.42
N LYS A 4 -10.19 27.09 4.67
CA LYS A 4 -10.47 25.65 4.80
C LYS A 4 -10.32 25.37 6.30
N ASN A 5 -11.42 24.98 6.97
CA ASN A 5 -11.49 24.84 8.42
C ASN A 5 -10.30 24.00 8.90
N LEU A 6 -9.47 24.53 9.81
CA LEU A 6 -8.32 23.79 10.34
C LEU A 6 -8.75 22.42 10.88
N SER A 7 -9.93 22.37 11.49
CA SER A 7 -10.57 21.15 12.00
C SER A 7 -10.95 20.13 10.92
N GLU A 8 -11.27 20.57 9.71
CA GLU A 8 -11.66 19.68 8.62
C GLU A 8 -10.44 18.96 8.03
N TYR A 9 -9.34 19.70 7.83
CA TYR A 9 -8.08 19.10 7.42
C TYR A 9 -7.53 18.14 8.49
N GLU A 10 -7.60 18.54 9.76
CA GLU A 10 -7.18 17.70 10.90
C GLU A 10 -7.92 16.36 10.91
N ASN A 11 -9.24 16.39 10.77
CA ASN A 11 -10.06 15.18 10.72
C ASN A 11 -9.72 14.29 9.50
N GLN A 12 -9.56 14.89 8.31
CA GLN A 12 -9.18 14.15 7.11
C GLN A 12 -7.79 13.51 7.26
N PHE A 13 -6.83 14.26 7.78
CA PHE A 13 -5.50 13.74 8.05
C PHE A 13 -5.53 12.60 9.05
N GLU A 14 -6.26 12.74 10.17
CA GLU A 14 -6.41 11.70 11.18
C GLU A 14 -7.02 10.43 10.59
N GLU A 15 -8.07 10.55 9.79
CA GLU A 15 -8.71 9.42 9.11
C GLU A 15 -7.73 8.69 8.19
N VAL A 16 -7.01 9.44 7.33
CA VAL A 16 -6.00 8.88 6.42
C VAL A 16 -4.86 8.24 7.21
N TYR A 17 -4.37 8.88 8.26
CA TYR A 17 -3.30 8.36 9.11
C TYR A 17 -3.71 7.04 9.77
N LEU A 18 -4.83 7.01 10.48
CA LEU A 18 -5.31 5.82 11.18
C LEU A 18 -5.59 4.66 10.22
N THR A 19 -6.08 4.97 9.01
CA THR A 19 -6.40 3.98 7.98
C THR A 19 -5.15 3.39 7.33
N HIS A 20 -4.14 4.21 7.03
CA HIS A 20 -3.04 3.80 6.16
C HIS A 20 -1.73 3.50 6.90
N PHE A 21 -1.46 4.10 8.07
CA PHE A 21 -0.17 3.98 8.76
C PHE A 21 0.26 2.53 8.98
N SER A 22 -0.62 1.72 9.57
CA SER A 22 -0.30 0.31 9.87
C SER A 22 -0.03 -0.51 8.61
N ARG A 23 -0.76 -0.24 7.53
CA ARG A 23 -0.62 -0.96 6.24
C ARG A 23 0.67 -0.54 5.53
N MET A 24 0.96 0.76 5.50
CA MET A 24 2.20 1.31 4.96
C MET A 24 3.42 0.76 5.72
N LYS A 25 3.35 0.70 7.06
CA LYS A 25 4.44 0.13 7.88
C LYS A 25 4.69 -1.33 7.55
N ARG A 26 3.63 -2.16 7.49
CA ARG A 26 3.74 -3.59 7.13
C ARG A 26 4.36 -3.79 5.74
N PHE A 27 3.98 -2.95 4.79
CA PHE A 27 4.57 -2.96 3.46
C PHE A 27 6.06 -2.62 3.51
N ALA A 28 6.43 -1.51 4.15
CA ALA A 28 7.83 -1.11 4.28
C ALA A 28 8.68 -2.17 4.99
N GLN A 29 8.15 -2.84 6.02
CA GLN A 29 8.81 -3.94 6.74
C GLN A 29 9.20 -5.13 5.85
N GLN A 30 8.55 -5.33 4.70
CA GLN A 30 8.96 -6.36 3.74
C GLN A 30 10.28 -6.02 3.03
N TYR A 31 10.66 -4.73 3.00
CA TYR A 31 11.76 -4.23 2.17
C TYR A 31 12.90 -3.61 2.97
N VAL A 32 12.65 -3.10 4.18
CA VAL A 32 13.73 -2.61 5.06
C VAL A 32 14.27 -3.73 5.95
N ILE A 33 15.43 -3.51 6.58
CA ILE A 33 16.06 -4.51 7.46
C ILE A 33 15.53 -4.39 8.88
N GLN A 34 15.47 -3.18 9.44
CA GLN A 34 15.00 -2.96 10.81
C GLN A 34 13.55 -2.47 10.79
N GLU A 35 12.73 -2.99 11.71
CA GLU A 35 11.33 -2.56 11.82
C GLU A 35 11.20 -1.06 12.14
N GLU A 36 12.17 -0.52 12.88
CA GLU A 36 12.26 0.91 13.20
C GLU A 36 12.44 1.76 11.92
N ASP A 37 13.22 1.28 10.95
CA ASP A 37 13.38 1.98 9.66
C ASP A 37 12.03 2.09 8.91
N ALA A 38 11.20 1.04 8.97
CA ALA A 38 9.90 1.03 8.32
C ALA A 38 8.96 2.05 8.95
N GLU A 39 8.97 2.12 10.27
CA GLU A 39 8.17 3.09 11.01
C GLU A 39 8.63 4.52 10.73
N ASN A 40 9.93 4.79 10.76
CA ASN A 40 10.49 6.10 10.47
C ASN A 40 10.14 6.56 9.04
N ILE A 41 10.28 5.69 8.04
CA ILE A 41 9.90 6.01 6.66
C ILE A 41 8.44 6.43 6.56
N VAL A 42 7.54 5.69 7.22
CA VAL A 42 6.11 5.99 7.16
C VAL A 42 5.78 7.26 7.94
N GLN A 43 6.40 7.46 9.11
CA GLN A 43 6.27 8.70 9.88
C GLN A 43 6.72 9.92 9.07
N ASP A 44 7.87 9.85 8.39
CA ASP A 44 8.37 10.93 7.54
C ASP A 44 7.38 11.27 6.42
N ILE A 45 6.77 10.25 5.79
CA ILE A 45 5.75 10.48 4.76
C ILE A 45 4.54 11.22 5.34
N PHE A 46 4.03 10.80 6.50
CA PHE A 46 2.90 11.48 7.11
C PHE A 46 3.25 12.87 7.64
N PHE A 47 4.48 13.07 8.09
CA PHE A 47 5.00 14.38 8.45
C PHE A 47 5.02 15.31 7.24
N ASP A 48 5.56 14.85 6.10
CA ASP A 48 5.56 15.60 4.84
C ASP A 48 4.13 15.94 4.40
N ILE A 49 3.20 14.99 4.49
CA ILE A 49 1.78 15.19 4.15
C ILE A 49 1.17 16.31 5.00
N TRP A 50 1.44 16.27 6.32
CA TRP A 50 0.93 17.23 7.29
C TRP A 50 1.51 18.64 7.09
N GLU A 51 2.83 18.72 6.92
CA GLU A 51 3.57 19.98 6.76
C GLU A 51 3.18 20.68 5.45
N ASN A 52 3.09 19.91 4.36
CA ASN A 52 2.72 20.44 3.04
C ASN A 52 1.21 20.63 2.86
N ARG A 53 0.39 20.32 3.87
CA ARG A 53 -1.07 20.44 3.83
C ARG A 53 -1.68 19.79 2.58
N LEU A 54 -1.27 18.54 2.32
CA LEU A 54 -1.69 17.78 1.14
C LEU A 54 -3.21 17.83 0.95
N ASP A 55 -3.68 18.29 -0.21
CA ASP A 55 -5.12 18.34 -0.47
C ASP A 55 -5.65 16.94 -0.81
N PHE A 56 -6.15 16.20 0.18
CA PHE A 56 -6.69 14.85 -0.04
C PHE A 56 -7.80 14.80 -1.10
N SER A 57 -8.53 15.91 -1.29
CA SER A 57 -9.60 16.00 -2.30
C SER A 57 -9.10 16.10 -3.74
N SER A 58 -7.81 16.38 -3.97
CA SER A 58 -7.25 16.44 -5.32
C SER A 58 -6.90 15.08 -5.90
N PHE A 59 -6.87 14.02 -5.09
CA PHE A 59 -6.48 12.69 -5.52
C PHE A 59 -7.70 11.88 -5.94
N THR A 60 -7.69 11.40 -7.19
CA THR A 60 -8.63 10.38 -7.65
C THR A 60 -8.33 9.02 -7.00
N ASN A 61 -7.07 8.75 -6.65
CA ASN A 61 -6.67 7.53 -5.95
C ASN A 61 -5.56 7.77 -4.93
N LEU A 62 -5.96 8.18 -3.72
CA LEU A 62 -5.05 8.37 -2.60
C LEU A 62 -4.20 7.11 -2.29
N ASN A 63 -4.73 5.90 -2.49
CA ASN A 63 -3.95 4.67 -2.29
C ASN A 63 -2.80 4.54 -3.29
N GLY A 64 -3.04 4.90 -4.55
CA GLY A 64 -2.01 4.91 -5.59
C GLY A 64 -0.90 5.90 -5.24
N TYR A 65 -1.28 7.13 -4.86
CA TYR A 65 -0.33 8.15 -4.40
C TYR A 65 0.52 7.65 -3.22
N LEU A 66 -0.13 7.16 -2.15
CA LEU A 66 0.57 6.68 -0.95
C LEU A 66 1.50 5.51 -1.25
N LEU A 67 1.11 4.59 -2.14
CA LEU A 67 1.98 3.49 -2.58
C LEU A 67 3.20 4.00 -3.34
N SER A 68 3.00 4.91 -4.31
CA SER A 68 4.10 5.50 -5.08
C SER A 68 5.10 6.20 -4.18
N VAL A 69 4.63 7.04 -3.25
CA VAL A 69 5.49 7.77 -2.30
C VAL A 69 6.23 6.80 -1.38
N LEU A 70 5.52 5.82 -0.80
CA LEU A 70 6.12 4.83 0.10
C LEU A 70 7.20 4.01 -0.61
N ARG A 71 6.92 3.52 -1.81
CA ARG A 71 7.88 2.76 -2.62
C ARG A 71 9.13 3.60 -2.87
N ASN A 72 8.97 4.84 -3.31
CA ASN A 72 10.09 5.73 -3.61
C ASN A 72 10.96 5.95 -2.37
N ARG A 73 10.34 6.22 -1.20
CA ARG A 73 11.07 6.36 0.07
C ARG A 73 11.82 5.08 0.46
N CYS A 74 11.22 3.91 0.30
CA CYS A 74 11.90 2.63 0.55
C CYS A 74 13.09 2.42 -0.41
N ILE A 75 12.94 2.71 -1.71
CA ILE A 75 14.02 2.60 -2.69
C ILE A 75 15.18 3.54 -2.34
N ASP A 76 14.88 4.80 -2.04
CA ASP A 76 15.88 5.82 -1.72
C ASP A 76 16.62 5.46 -0.42
N PHE A 77 15.90 4.98 0.58
CA PHE A 77 16.49 4.47 1.82
C PHE A 77 17.45 3.30 1.55
N LEU A 78 17.02 2.29 0.79
CA LEU A 78 17.85 1.12 0.46
C LEU A 78 19.07 1.49 -0.37
N ARG A 79 18.93 2.41 -1.33
CA ARG A 79 20.05 2.94 -2.11
C ARG A 79 21.07 3.63 -1.22
N LYS A 80 20.62 4.52 -0.33
CA LYS A 80 21.48 5.24 0.62
C LYS A 80 22.23 4.29 1.53
N ARG A 81 21.52 3.35 2.18
CA ARG A 81 22.16 2.32 3.01
C ARG A 81 23.15 1.46 2.22
N THR A 82 22.85 1.11 0.96
CA THR A 82 23.76 0.31 0.13
C THR A 82 25.06 1.06 -0.18
N VAL A 83 25.00 2.38 -0.36
CA VAL A 83 26.19 3.22 -0.57
C VAL A 83 26.98 3.37 0.73
N GLU A 84 26.31 3.69 1.84
CA GLU A 84 26.94 3.84 3.16
C GLU A 84 27.67 2.56 3.60
N GLN A 85 27.03 1.40 3.41
CA GLN A 85 27.59 0.11 3.79
C GLN A 85 28.71 -0.39 2.85
N LYS A 86 28.84 0.18 1.64
CA LYS A 86 30.01 -0.01 0.77
C LYS A 86 31.22 0.82 1.20
N VAL A 87 30.98 1.99 1.80
CA VAL A 87 32.02 2.88 2.32
C VAL A 87 32.56 2.36 3.66
N ILE A 88 31.69 1.75 4.48
CA ILE A 88 32.04 1.11 5.75
C ILE A 88 32.49 -0.34 5.46
N ASN A 89 33.78 -0.52 5.13
CA ASN A 89 34.47 -1.78 4.87
C ASN A 89 33.86 -3.05 5.51
N ASN A 90 33.50 -4.04 4.66
CA ASN A 90 33.50 -5.52 4.79
C ASN A 90 33.13 -6.24 6.11
N ILE A 91 32.68 -5.57 7.17
CA ILE A 91 32.38 -6.24 8.45
C ILE A 91 31.00 -6.94 8.43
N HIS A 92 30.13 -6.60 7.48
CA HIS A 92 28.78 -7.16 7.36
C HIS A 92 28.42 -7.58 5.92
N GLU A 93 29.19 -8.50 5.33
CA GLU A 93 28.92 -9.04 3.98
C GLU A 93 27.50 -9.63 3.84
N GLU A 94 26.98 -10.27 4.88
CA GLU A 94 25.65 -10.86 4.89
C GLU A 94 24.53 -9.79 4.85
N GLN A 95 24.65 -8.73 5.65
CA GLN A 95 23.70 -7.60 5.61
C GLN A 95 23.77 -6.86 4.28
N ASN A 96 24.97 -6.69 3.72
CA ASN A 96 25.17 -6.11 2.39
C ASN A 96 24.47 -6.92 1.30
N ARG A 97 24.56 -8.26 1.38
CA ARG A 97 23.88 -9.16 0.46
C ARG A 97 22.36 -9.10 0.64
N GLU A 98 21.86 -9.11 1.86
CA GLU A 98 20.43 -8.99 2.15
C GLU A 98 19.85 -7.67 1.62
N LEU A 99 20.54 -6.55 1.89
CA LEU A 99 20.13 -5.22 1.43
C LEU A 99 20.08 -5.15 -0.09
N LYS A 100 21.10 -5.71 -0.76
CA LYS A 100 21.16 -5.78 -2.22
C LYS A 100 20.03 -6.63 -2.79
N LEU A 101 19.73 -7.79 -2.19
CA LEU A 101 18.62 -8.65 -2.61
C LEU A 101 17.25 -7.98 -2.40
N LYS A 102 17.06 -7.25 -1.29
CA LYS A 102 15.84 -6.48 -1.02
C LYS A 102 15.68 -5.31 -1.99
N LEU A 103 16.77 -4.62 -2.33
CA LEU A 103 16.75 -3.56 -3.34
C LEU A 103 16.46 -4.12 -4.73
N GLU A 104 17.13 -5.21 -5.11
CA GLU A 104 16.91 -5.89 -6.39
C GLU A 104 15.50 -6.44 -6.49
N SER A 105 14.93 -7.00 -5.42
CA SER A 105 13.53 -7.44 -5.40
C SER A 105 12.57 -6.24 -5.49
N LEU A 106 12.85 -5.14 -4.77
CA LEU A 106 12.06 -3.91 -4.81
C LEU A 106 12.02 -3.28 -6.21
N ILE A 107 13.14 -3.35 -6.93
CA ILE A 107 13.30 -2.84 -8.29
C ILE A 107 12.74 -3.82 -9.33
N ALA A 108 13.04 -5.11 -9.24
CA ALA A 108 12.69 -6.11 -10.25
C ALA A 108 11.20 -6.45 -10.27
N LEU A 109 10.54 -6.37 -9.12
CA LEU A 109 9.12 -6.69 -8.98
C LEU A 109 8.23 -5.54 -9.48
N ASP A 110 8.82 -4.44 -9.96
CA ASP A 110 8.13 -3.36 -10.67
C ASP A 110 9.14 -2.61 -11.57
N ASN A 111 9.45 -3.21 -12.73
CA ASN A 111 10.45 -2.72 -13.70
C ASN A 111 10.15 -1.30 -14.24
N ASN A 112 8.98 -0.73 -13.93
CA ASN A 112 8.62 0.65 -14.23
C ASN A 112 8.31 1.42 -12.94
N ILE A 113 8.69 2.70 -12.91
CA ILE A 113 8.15 3.63 -11.92
C ILE A 113 6.69 3.88 -12.35
N LEU A 114 5.75 3.13 -11.77
CA LEU A 114 4.34 3.33 -12.05
C LEU A 114 3.89 4.65 -11.42
N SER A 115 3.30 5.51 -12.25
CA SER A 115 2.57 6.69 -11.81
C SER A 115 1.31 6.29 -11.04
N GLU A 116 0.77 7.23 -10.26
CA GLU A 116 -0.49 7.04 -9.53
C GLU A 116 -1.63 6.58 -10.46
N ASN A 117 -1.71 7.15 -11.66
CA ASN A 117 -2.73 6.80 -12.64
C ASN A 117 -2.58 5.36 -13.14
N GLU A 118 -1.35 4.93 -13.44
CA GLU A 118 -1.09 3.55 -13.86
C GLU A 118 -1.44 2.55 -12.76
N ILE A 119 -1.11 2.85 -11.50
CA ILE A 119 -1.49 2.00 -10.36
C ILE A 119 -3.03 1.92 -10.27
N THR A 120 -3.71 3.05 -10.43
CA THR A 120 -5.18 3.11 -10.42
C THR A 120 -5.78 2.23 -11.50
N ASP A 121 -5.31 2.37 -12.74
CA ASP A 121 -5.79 1.60 -13.88
C ASP A 121 -5.53 0.10 -13.70
N ILE A 122 -4.36 -0.28 -13.20
CA ILE A 122 -4.02 -1.69 -12.91
C ILE A 122 -4.99 -2.28 -11.89
N VAL A 123 -5.26 -1.56 -10.80
CA VAL A 123 -6.15 -2.01 -9.72
C VAL A 123 -7.58 -2.11 -10.21
N GLN A 124 -8.08 -1.09 -10.91
CA GLN A 124 -9.43 -1.06 -11.43
C GLN A 124 -9.65 -2.20 -12.43
N ASN A 125 -8.73 -2.37 -13.40
CA ASN A 125 -8.80 -3.48 -14.36
C ASN A 125 -8.75 -4.85 -13.69
N ALA A 126 -7.99 -5.00 -12.60
CA ALA A 126 -7.93 -6.26 -11.85
C ALA A 126 -9.25 -6.55 -11.12
N ILE A 127 -9.87 -5.53 -10.52
CA ILE A 127 -11.17 -5.65 -9.85
C ILE A 127 -12.28 -5.96 -10.87
N GLU A 128 -12.26 -5.33 -12.04
CA GLU A 128 -13.26 -5.54 -13.09
C GLU A 128 -13.25 -6.96 -13.67
N GLN A 129 -12.08 -7.60 -13.71
CA GLN A 129 -11.91 -9.00 -14.14
C GLN A 129 -12.43 -10.03 -13.12
N LEU A 130 -12.83 -9.60 -11.91
CA LEU A 130 -13.41 -10.49 -10.92
C LEU A 130 -14.85 -10.88 -11.29
N PRO A 131 -15.28 -12.11 -10.98
CA PRO A 131 -16.69 -12.49 -11.07
C PRO A 131 -17.56 -11.54 -10.24
N GLU A 132 -18.74 -11.21 -10.75
CA GLU A 132 -19.63 -10.17 -10.19
C GLU A 132 -19.83 -10.28 -8.67
N ARG A 133 -20.14 -11.48 -8.16
CA ARG A 133 -20.32 -11.71 -6.72
C ARG A 133 -19.03 -11.51 -5.91
N CYS A 134 -17.89 -11.99 -6.41
CA CYS A 134 -16.60 -11.79 -5.75
C CYS A 134 -16.26 -10.29 -5.69
N ARG A 135 -16.46 -9.59 -6.82
CA ARG A 135 -16.20 -8.15 -6.95
C ARG A 135 -17.04 -7.34 -5.97
N GLN A 136 -18.35 -7.60 -5.93
CA GLN A 136 -19.27 -6.89 -5.03
C GLN A 136 -18.87 -7.07 -3.56
N ILE A 137 -18.61 -8.32 -3.14
CA ILE A 137 -18.22 -8.62 -1.75
C ILE A 137 -16.87 -7.99 -1.41
N LEU A 138 -15.90 -8.02 -2.33
CA LEU A 138 -14.59 -7.38 -2.15
C LEU A 138 -14.72 -5.86 -1.98
N ILE A 139 -15.53 -5.19 -2.80
CA ILE A 139 -15.77 -3.74 -2.70
C ILE A 139 -16.35 -3.38 -1.34
N LEU A 140 -17.43 -4.05 -0.95
CA LEU A 140 -18.09 -3.85 0.35
C LEU A 140 -17.12 -4.05 1.52
N ASN A 141 -16.27 -5.08 1.45
CA ASN A 141 -15.37 -5.39 2.55
C ASN A 141 -14.13 -4.50 2.60
N LYS A 142 -13.44 -4.34 1.47
CA LYS A 142 -12.10 -3.72 1.43
C LYS A 142 -12.13 -2.23 1.19
N PHE A 143 -13.12 -1.73 0.44
CA PHE A 143 -13.22 -0.32 0.07
C PHE A 143 -14.28 0.42 0.89
N GLU A 144 -15.39 -0.23 1.25
CA GLU A 144 -16.40 0.35 2.14
C GLU A 144 -16.22 -0.03 3.62
N GLY A 145 -15.23 -0.87 3.95
CA GLY A 145 -14.90 -1.22 5.33
C GLY A 145 -15.97 -2.06 6.06
N LYS A 146 -16.95 -2.62 5.35
CA LYS A 146 -18.03 -3.40 5.97
C LYS A 146 -17.49 -4.74 6.50
N LYS A 147 -17.91 -5.09 7.72
CA LYS A 147 -17.59 -6.41 8.30
C LYS A 147 -18.28 -7.52 7.52
N GLN A 148 -17.62 -8.66 7.35
CA GLN A 148 -18.14 -9.81 6.60
C GLN A 148 -19.53 -10.26 7.07
N ARG A 149 -19.80 -10.21 8.39
CA ARG A 149 -21.12 -10.51 8.96
C ARG A 149 -22.20 -9.52 8.50
N THR A 150 -21.87 -8.24 8.37
CA THR A 150 -22.79 -7.21 7.84
C THR A 150 -23.07 -7.48 6.37
N ILE A 151 -22.05 -7.81 5.58
CA ILE A 151 -22.18 -8.14 4.15
C ILE A 151 -23.06 -9.39 3.96
N ALA A 152 -22.85 -10.41 4.79
CA ALA A 152 -23.66 -11.63 4.76
C ALA A 152 -25.15 -11.33 4.95
N ASN A 153 -25.47 -10.47 5.92
CA ASN A 153 -26.85 -10.04 6.17
C ASN A 153 -27.40 -9.17 5.02
N GLU A 154 -26.63 -8.22 4.52
CA GLU A 154 -27.03 -7.29 3.45
C GLU A 154 -27.32 -8.02 2.13
N LEU A 155 -26.50 -9.03 1.80
CA LEU A 155 -26.66 -9.83 0.58
C LEU A 155 -27.53 -11.08 0.79
N ASN A 156 -28.03 -11.30 2.01
CA ASN A 156 -28.83 -12.47 2.40
C ASN A 156 -28.15 -13.82 2.04
N ILE A 157 -26.87 -13.94 2.39
CA ILE A 157 -26.04 -15.14 2.18
C ILE A 157 -25.36 -15.57 3.48
N SER A 158 -24.81 -16.78 3.53
CA SER A 158 -24.06 -17.23 4.70
C SER A 158 -22.71 -16.51 4.83
N ILE A 159 -22.21 -16.36 6.05
CA ILE A 159 -20.87 -15.82 6.30
C ILE A 159 -19.78 -16.68 5.62
N HIS A 160 -19.95 -18.00 5.57
CA HIS A 160 -19.06 -18.91 4.85
C HIS A 160 -19.05 -18.66 3.34
N THR A 161 -20.18 -18.23 2.77
CA THR A 161 -20.25 -17.81 1.37
C THR A 161 -19.44 -16.53 1.17
N VAL A 162 -19.53 -15.56 2.07
CA VAL A 162 -18.71 -14.33 2.03
C VAL A 162 -17.23 -14.67 2.10
N GLU A 163 -16.81 -15.51 3.06
CA GLU A 163 -15.42 -15.96 3.21
C GLU A 163 -14.91 -16.66 1.96
N SER A 164 -15.69 -17.58 1.39
CA SER A 164 -15.33 -18.32 0.19
C SER A 164 -15.19 -17.40 -1.03
N GLN A 165 -16.09 -16.43 -1.20
CA GLN A 165 -16.04 -15.46 -2.29
C GLN A 165 -14.85 -14.51 -2.15
N MET A 166 -14.51 -14.10 -0.92
CA MET A 166 -13.30 -13.32 -0.63
C MET A 166 -12.03 -14.12 -0.96
N ALA A 167 -11.97 -15.39 -0.58
CA ALA A 167 -10.82 -16.25 -0.91
C ALA A 167 -10.64 -16.39 -2.44
N ILE A 168 -11.73 -16.56 -3.18
CA ILE A 168 -11.70 -16.59 -4.65
C ILE A 168 -11.24 -15.25 -5.22
N ALA A 169 -11.73 -14.13 -4.68
CA ALA A 169 -11.33 -12.79 -5.09
C ALA A 169 -9.83 -12.58 -4.91
N TYR A 170 -9.28 -12.85 -3.72
CA TYR A 170 -7.86 -12.70 -3.44
C TYR A 170 -6.99 -13.62 -4.30
N LYS A 171 -7.41 -14.88 -4.52
CA LYS A 171 -6.66 -15.79 -5.39
C LYS A 171 -6.59 -15.25 -6.82
N LYS A 172 -7.71 -14.80 -7.38
CA LYS A 172 -7.74 -14.22 -8.73
C LYS A 172 -6.94 -12.92 -8.82
N LEU A 173 -7.07 -12.03 -7.84
CA LEU A 173 -6.29 -10.79 -7.81
C LEU A 173 -4.80 -11.07 -7.74
N ASN A 174 -4.37 -12.06 -6.96
CA ASN A 174 -2.97 -12.47 -6.90
C ASN A 174 -2.47 -13.02 -8.25
N GLU A 175 -3.31 -13.74 -8.99
CA GLU A 175 -2.97 -14.23 -10.34
C GLU A 175 -2.90 -13.08 -11.37
N ILE A 176 -3.85 -12.14 -11.34
CA ILE A 176 -3.90 -10.98 -12.26
C ILE A 176 -2.74 -10.02 -11.98
N LEU A 177 -2.46 -9.75 -10.70
CA LEU A 177 -1.43 -8.82 -10.24
C LEU A 177 -0.09 -9.51 -9.95
N LYS A 178 0.15 -10.71 -10.49
CA LYS A 178 1.40 -11.46 -10.26
C LYS A 178 2.66 -10.66 -10.66
N ASP A 179 2.54 -9.82 -11.69
CA ASP A 179 3.62 -8.98 -12.21
C ASP A 179 3.66 -7.61 -11.48
N HIS A 180 2.71 -7.37 -10.58
CA HIS A 180 2.56 -6.16 -9.77
C HIS A 180 2.29 -6.50 -8.29
N LEU A 181 3.08 -7.43 -7.74
CA LEU A 181 2.89 -7.94 -6.38
C LEU A 181 2.90 -6.84 -5.30
N PHE A 182 3.62 -5.73 -5.49
CA PHE A 182 3.56 -4.59 -4.56
C PHE A 182 2.16 -3.99 -4.47
N ILE A 183 1.49 -3.83 -5.61
CA ILE A 183 0.13 -3.30 -5.66
C ILE A 183 -0.79 -4.26 -4.90
N PHE A 184 -0.62 -5.57 -5.11
CA PHE A 184 -1.41 -6.58 -4.40
C PHE A 184 -1.21 -6.51 -2.88
N VAL A 185 0.04 -6.55 -2.41
CA VAL A 185 0.37 -6.53 -0.99
C VAL A 185 -0.07 -5.21 -0.34
N PHE A 186 0.12 -4.08 -1.02
CA PHE A 186 -0.24 -2.78 -0.44
C PHE A 186 -1.75 -2.56 -0.37
N ILE A 187 -2.51 -2.99 -1.37
CA ILE A 187 -3.94 -2.66 -1.47
C ILE A 187 -4.79 -3.72 -0.81
N PHE A 188 -4.49 -5.00 -1.02
CA PHE A 188 -5.39 -6.10 -0.69
C PHE A 188 -5.03 -6.86 0.59
N ILE A 189 -3.74 -6.92 0.95
CA ILE A 189 -3.28 -7.46 2.24
C ILE A 189 -3.42 -6.38 3.34
#